data_AF-A0A844GTD4-F1
#
_entry.id   AF-A0A844GTD4-F1
#
_cell.length_a   1.000
_cell.length_b   1.000
_cell.length_c   1.000
_cell.angle_alpha   90.00
_cell.angle_beta   90.00
_cell.angle_gamma   90.00
#
_symmetry.space_group_name_H-M   'P 1'
#
loop_
_entity.id
_entity.type
_entity.pdbx_description
1 polymer ?
#
loop_
_entity_poly.entity_id
_entity_poly.type
_entity_poly.pdbx_seq_one_letter_code
_entity_poly.pdbx_strand_id
1 'polypeptide(L)'
;MMIIYRLCITLQDPVYFATRELGRFYATENYLHNYALTYALGFAKSDYHDLKHIPHYEQDLKPLNKLGIYLTPAHPIDFAYVTHTYKWADLRYQVRMEQSSINLPTYGRIRELAPESYFETYLLTRKPVKIPQWIRLGKWMSKAEINIQKIPAPKIKNGIFTCTYPLNPLDVMFTNELINYDVINMPPVSLIKNITMRGDYYQISLDENSKPLINIPVNMSYRFE
;
A
#
# COMPACT_ATOMS: atom_id res chain seq x y z
N MET A 1 -20.97 9.95 -11.72
CA MET A 1 -21.17 8.61 -11.14
C MET A 1 -19.83 8.13 -10.59
N MET A 2 -19.76 7.63 -9.36
CA MET A 2 -18.54 7.01 -8.84
C MET A 2 -18.51 5.54 -9.25
N ILE A 3 -17.37 5.06 -9.72
CA ILE A 3 -17.11 3.66 -10.05
C ILE A 3 -16.11 3.14 -9.02
N ILE A 4 -16.41 1.99 -8.43
CA ILE A 4 -15.52 1.34 -7.46
C ILE A 4 -15.11 -0.01 -8.04
N TYR A 5 -13.80 -0.24 -8.09
CA TYR A 5 -13.22 -1.54 -8.40
C TYR A 5 -12.60 -2.12 -7.14
N ARG A 6 -12.89 -3.40 -6.90
CA ARG A 6 -12.14 -4.23 -5.97
C ARG A 6 -10.97 -4.82 -6.75
N LEU A 7 -9.76 -4.59 -6.25
CA LEU A 7 -8.54 -5.15 -6.81
C LEU A 7 -7.97 -6.17 -5.81
N CYS A 8 -7.83 -7.38 -6.28
CA CYS A 8 -7.26 -8.48 -5.52
C CYS A 8 -5.84 -8.72 -6.04
N ILE A 9 -4.84 -8.59 -5.16
CA ILE A 9 -3.43 -8.63 -5.51
C ILE A 9 -2.84 -9.94 -4.99
N THR A 10 -2.27 -10.74 -5.87
CA THR A 10 -1.54 -11.96 -5.52
C THR A 10 -0.07 -11.78 -5.82
N LEU A 11 0.79 -11.92 -4.80
CA LEU A 11 2.24 -11.82 -4.98
C LEU A 11 2.77 -13.06 -5.70
N GLN A 12 3.59 -12.88 -6.73
CA GLN A 12 4.25 -14.00 -7.43
C GLN A 12 5.70 -14.19 -7.00
N ASP A 13 6.33 -13.11 -6.56
CA ASP A 13 7.70 -13.09 -6.05
C ASP A 13 7.72 -12.53 -4.61
N PRO A 14 8.76 -12.79 -3.81
CA PRO A 14 8.94 -12.14 -2.52
C PRO A 14 8.93 -10.62 -2.66
N VAL A 15 8.11 -9.92 -1.86
CA VAL A 15 8.02 -8.45 -1.90
C VAL A 15 8.72 -7.85 -0.70
N TYR A 16 9.73 -7.02 -1.00
CA TYR A 16 10.47 -6.26 0.00
C TYR A 16 10.10 -4.77 0.01
N PHE A 17 9.65 -4.30 1.16
CA PHE A 17 9.74 -2.90 1.59
C PHE A 17 10.55 -2.81 2.88
N ALA A 18 11.39 -1.77 3.01
CA ALA A 18 12.10 -1.49 4.25
C ALA A 18 11.19 -0.70 5.20
N THR A 19 10.13 -1.35 5.67
CA THR A 19 9.15 -0.72 6.56
C THR A 19 9.72 -0.54 7.96
N ARG A 20 10.51 -1.53 8.42
CA ARG A 20 11.20 -1.48 9.71
C ARG A 20 12.66 -1.89 9.55
N GLU A 21 13.53 -1.14 10.20
CA GLU A 21 14.98 -1.39 10.19
C GLU A 21 15.44 -1.53 11.65
N LEU A 22 15.96 -2.70 12.01
CA LEU A 22 16.42 -3.04 13.35
C LEU A 22 17.84 -3.58 13.29
N GLY A 23 18.82 -2.66 13.30
CA GLY A 23 20.23 -3.01 13.19
C GLY A 23 20.52 -3.73 11.88
N ARG A 24 20.74 -5.06 11.94
CA ARG A 24 21.01 -5.88 10.76
C ARG A 24 19.80 -6.61 10.16
N PHE A 25 18.62 -6.34 10.70
CA PHE A 25 17.37 -6.95 10.30
C PHE A 25 16.47 -5.92 9.64
N TYR A 26 16.09 -6.19 8.40
CA TYR A 26 15.13 -5.38 7.65
C TYR A 26 13.83 -6.16 7.51
N ALA A 27 12.70 -5.53 7.77
CA ALA A 27 11.41 -6.17 7.70
C ALA A 27 10.39 -5.35 6.89
N THR A 28 9.63 -6.07 6.09
CA THR A 28 8.40 -5.60 5.46
C THR A 28 7.23 -5.85 6.40
N GLU A 29 6.35 -4.86 6.56
CA GLU A 29 5.07 -5.05 7.25
C GLU A 29 4.01 -5.67 6.32
N ASN A 30 2.96 -6.23 6.90
CA ASN A 30 1.89 -6.92 6.18
C ASN A 30 0.85 -6.02 5.50
N TYR A 31 1.16 -4.75 5.25
CA TYR A 31 0.27 -3.84 4.55
C TYR A 31 0.99 -3.19 3.37
N LEU A 32 0.28 -3.04 2.24
CA LEU A 32 0.79 -2.33 1.08
C LEU A 32 0.22 -0.92 1.07
N HIS A 33 1.09 0.08 1.12
CA HIS A 33 0.69 1.48 1.18
C HIS A 33 0.03 1.93 -0.14
N ASN A 34 -0.99 2.78 -0.06
CA ASN A 34 -1.67 3.31 -1.26
C ASN A 34 -0.72 4.02 -2.23
N TYR A 35 0.28 4.76 -1.75
CA TYR A 35 1.24 5.45 -2.63
C TYR A 35 2.01 4.45 -3.49
N ALA A 36 2.62 3.44 -2.87
CA ALA A 36 3.37 2.40 -3.59
C ALA A 36 2.51 1.69 -4.64
N LEU A 37 1.27 1.33 -4.30
CA LEU A 37 0.33 0.71 -5.22
C LEU A 37 -0.06 1.66 -6.38
N THR A 38 -0.18 2.96 -6.11
CA THR A 38 -0.54 3.97 -7.12
C THR A 38 0.56 4.10 -8.18
N TYR A 39 1.84 4.06 -7.77
CA TYR A 39 2.97 3.97 -8.70
C TYR A 39 3.00 2.64 -9.43
N ALA A 40 2.78 1.52 -8.73
CA ALA A 40 2.83 0.19 -9.32
C ALA A 40 1.76 -0.04 -10.41
N LEU A 41 0.57 0.55 -10.23
CA LEU A 41 -0.51 0.56 -11.22
C LEU A 41 -0.24 1.50 -12.40
N GLY A 42 0.79 2.33 -12.33
CA GLY A 42 1.15 3.30 -13.35
C GLY A 42 0.25 4.54 -13.40
N PHE A 43 -0.50 4.83 -12.34
CA PHE A 43 -1.29 6.05 -12.23
C PHE A 43 -0.41 7.26 -11.89
N ALA A 44 0.58 7.05 -11.02
CA ALA A 44 1.64 8.01 -10.74
C ALA A 44 2.93 7.56 -11.44
N LYS A 45 3.76 8.51 -11.84
CA LYS A 45 5.08 8.26 -12.44
C LYS A 45 6.11 9.09 -11.72
N SER A 46 7.20 8.46 -11.31
CA SER A 46 8.41 9.13 -10.85
C SER A 46 9.41 9.24 -11.98
N ASP A 47 10.23 10.29 -11.98
CA ASP A 47 11.35 10.38 -12.89
C ASP A 47 12.41 9.31 -12.58
N TYR A 48 13.05 8.79 -13.63
CA TYR A 48 14.10 7.78 -13.47
C TYR A 48 15.34 8.35 -12.77
N HIS A 49 15.63 9.63 -13.01
CA HIS A 49 16.78 10.31 -12.46
C HIS A 49 16.33 11.56 -11.69
N ASP A 50 16.55 11.54 -10.39
CA ASP A 50 16.37 12.69 -9.51
C ASP A 50 17.73 13.07 -8.91
N LEU A 51 18.17 14.29 -9.20
CA LEU A 51 19.43 14.86 -8.69
C LEU A 51 19.47 14.95 -7.16
N LYS A 52 18.32 15.11 -6.52
CA LYS A 52 18.22 15.29 -5.06
C LYS A 52 17.89 14.00 -4.33
N HIS A 53 17.46 12.96 -5.05
CA HIS A 53 16.98 11.69 -4.49
C HIS A 53 15.87 11.89 -3.44
N ILE A 54 14.91 12.79 -3.70
CA ILE A 54 13.81 13.12 -2.79
C ILE A 54 12.49 12.58 -3.38
N PRO A 55 11.62 11.93 -2.59
CA PRO A 55 10.32 11.53 -3.08
C PRO A 55 9.42 12.73 -3.40
N HIS A 56 8.86 12.77 -4.62
CA HIS A 56 7.99 13.87 -5.11
C HIS A 56 6.49 13.51 -5.01
N TYR A 57 6.07 12.90 -3.90
CA TYR A 57 4.71 12.34 -3.75
C TYR A 57 3.59 13.34 -4.03
N GLU A 58 3.71 14.58 -3.54
CA GLU A 58 2.68 15.59 -3.76
C GLU A 58 2.49 15.91 -5.25
N GLN A 59 3.59 16.07 -5.98
CA GLN A 59 3.57 16.45 -7.39
C GLN A 59 2.97 15.32 -8.25
N ASP A 60 3.29 14.07 -7.91
CA ASP A 60 2.90 12.91 -8.69
C ASP A 60 1.45 12.47 -8.42
N LEU A 61 0.97 12.61 -7.18
CA LEU A 61 -0.34 12.09 -6.75
C LEU A 61 -1.46 13.15 -6.78
N LYS A 62 -1.16 14.43 -6.54
CA LYS A 62 -2.16 15.52 -6.56
C LYS A 62 -2.90 15.67 -7.90
N PRO A 63 -2.31 15.41 -9.09
CA PRO A 63 -3.04 15.38 -10.35
C PRO A 63 -4.16 14.33 -10.40
N LEU A 64 -4.01 13.20 -9.70
CA LEU A 64 -5.02 12.12 -9.66
C LEU A 64 -6.32 12.57 -9.00
N ASN A 65 -6.25 13.49 -8.04
CA ASN A 65 -7.42 14.09 -7.40
C ASN A 65 -8.31 14.81 -8.41
N LYS A 66 -7.71 15.51 -9.39
CA LYS A 66 -8.46 16.20 -10.46
C LYS A 66 -9.13 15.21 -11.42
N LEU A 67 -8.48 14.07 -11.68
CA LEU A 67 -9.03 12.96 -12.45
C LEU A 67 -10.11 12.20 -11.67
N GLY A 68 -10.17 12.40 -10.35
CA GLY A 68 -11.08 11.72 -9.44
C GLY A 68 -10.73 10.25 -9.29
N ILE A 69 -9.43 9.92 -9.29
CA ILE A 69 -8.87 8.58 -9.07
C ILE A 69 -8.26 8.55 -7.68
N TYR A 70 -8.62 7.56 -6.87
CA TYR A 70 -8.04 7.33 -5.55
C TYR A 70 -7.97 5.84 -5.28
N LEU A 71 -6.85 5.39 -4.71
CA LEU A 71 -6.64 4.00 -4.32
C LEU A 71 -6.49 3.92 -2.79
N THR A 72 -7.19 2.98 -2.16
CA THR A 72 -7.00 2.69 -0.74
C THR A 72 -5.72 1.88 -0.51
N PRO A 73 -5.12 1.91 0.69
CA PRO A 73 -4.10 0.92 1.05
C PRO A 73 -4.65 -0.51 0.92
N ALA A 74 -3.77 -1.48 0.64
CA ALA A 74 -4.20 -2.87 0.54
C ALA A 74 -4.21 -3.56 1.90
N HIS A 75 -5.35 -4.19 2.19
CA HIS A 75 -5.55 -5.03 3.36
C HIS A 75 -5.00 -6.44 3.10
N PRO A 76 -4.22 -7.02 4.02
CA PRO A 76 -3.82 -8.41 3.93
C PRO A 76 -5.01 -9.33 4.22
N ILE A 77 -5.32 -10.23 3.30
CA ILE A 77 -6.34 -11.26 3.50
C ILE A 77 -5.68 -12.56 3.94
N ASP A 78 -4.62 -12.95 3.25
CA ASP A 78 -3.75 -14.06 3.62
C ASP A 78 -2.32 -13.69 3.29
N PHE A 79 -1.38 -13.95 4.19
CA PHE A 79 0.01 -13.60 3.95
C PHE A 79 0.95 -14.50 4.75
N ALA A 80 2.10 -14.76 4.16
CA ALA A 80 3.21 -15.41 4.81
C ALA A 80 4.46 -14.54 4.70
N TYR A 81 5.44 -14.82 5.56
CA TYR A 81 6.75 -14.19 5.48
C TYR A 81 7.81 -15.21 5.06
N VAL A 82 8.72 -14.77 4.21
CA VAL A 82 9.98 -15.48 3.94
C VAL A 82 11.13 -14.66 4.51
N THR A 83 12.11 -15.33 5.11
CA THR A 83 13.30 -14.67 5.67
C THR A 83 14.54 -15.14 4.94
N HIS A 84 15.25 -14.20 4.32
CA HIS A 84 16.51 -14.45 3.64
C HIS A 84 17.67 -13.93 4.48
N THR A 85 18.75 -14.71 4.54
CA THR A 85 20.03 -14.26 5.12
C THR A 85 20.95 -13.90 3.96
N TYR A 86 21.50 -12.70 3.98
CA TYR A 86 22.40 -12.21 2.94
C TYR A 86 23.74 -11.80 3.56
N LYS A 87 24.78 -11.84 2.73
CA LYS A 87 26.11 -11.38 3.13
C LYS A 87 26.10 -9.85 3.20
N TRP A 88 26.42 -9.30 4.35
CA TRP A 88 26.54 -7.87 4.53
C TRP A 88 27.94 -7.44 4.11
N ALA A 89 28.05 -6.89 2.91
CA ALA A 89 29.32 -6.39 2.41
C ALA A 89 29.60 -4.97 2.91
N ASP A 90 30.87 -4.66 3.12
CA ASP A 90 31.33 -3.29 3.34
C ASP A 90 31.16 -2.49 2.03
N LEU A 91 30.56 -1.30 2.12
CA LEU A 91 30.28 -0.44 0.96
C LEU A 91 31.54 0.26 0.41
N ARG A 92 32.69 0.14 1.08
CA ARG A 92 33.96 0.71 0.63
C ARG A 92 34.39 0.03 -0.69
N TYR A 93 34.29 0.78 -1.79
CA TYR A 93 34.72 0.36 -3.15
C TYR A 93 36.18 -0.11 -3.22
N GLN A 94 37.04 0.36 -2.32
CA GLN A 94 38.38 -0.17 -2.10
C GLN A 94 38.43 -0.86 -0.74
N VAL A 95 38.17 -2.17 -0.74
CA VAL A 95 38.49 -3.01 0.42
C VAL A 95 40.01 -3.12 0.47
N ARG A 96 40.68 -2.24 1.21
CA ARG A 96 41.98 -2.63 1.77
C ARG A 96 41.67 -3.77 2.72
N MET A 97 42.16 -4.97 2.39
CA MET A 97 42.05 -6.12 3.28
C MET A 97 42.89 -5.84 4.53
N GLU A 98 42.31 -5.14 5.50
CA GLU A 98 42.77 -5.27 6.87
C GLU A 98 42.40 -6.69 7.31
N GLN A 99 43.42 -7.52 7.48
CA GLN A 99 43.28 -8.87 7.98
C GLN A 99 42.74 -8.79 9.41
N SER A 100 41.42 -8.83 9.56
CA SER A 100 40.81 -9.02 10.87
C SER A 100 41.23 -10.39 11.39
N SER A 101 41.77 -10.44 12.61
CA SER A 101 42.24 -11.67 13.27
C SER A 101 41.12 -12.69 13.55
N ILE A 102 39.86 -12.34 13.27
CA ILE A 102 38.68 -13.16 13.51
C ILE A 102 37.82 -13.18 12.24
N ASN A 103 37.62 -14.38 11.66
CA ASN A 103 36.69 -14.62 10.55
C ASN A 103 35.24 -14.70 11.05
N LEU A 104 34.68 -13.58 11.51
CA LEU A 104 33.24 -13.49 11.79
C LEU A 104 32.52 -13.12 10.49
N PRO A 105 31.65 -13.99 9.94
CA PRO A 105 30.88 -13.62 8.75
C PRO A 105 29.90 -12.51 9.11
N THR A 106 30.02 -11.36 8.45
CA THR A 106 29.03 -10.28 8.55
C THR A 106 27.81 -10.66 7.71
N TYR A 107 26.66 -10.83 8.36
CA TYR A 107 25.39 -11.16 7.71
C TYR A 107 24.29 -10.18 8.10
N GLY A 108 23.34 -10.01 7.20
CA GLY A 108 22.06 -9.35 7.45
C GLY A 108 20.92 -10.33 7.22
N ARG A 109 19.74 -9.97 7.72
CA ARG A 109 18.51 -10.72 7.47
C ARG A 109 17.44 -9.79 6.93
N ILE A 110 16.69 -10.25 5.95
CA ILE A 110 15.54 -9.55 5.40
C ILE A 110 14.33 -10.45 5.58
N ARG A 111 13.27 -9.92 6.17
CA ARG A 111 11.95 -10.55 6.21
C ARG A 111 11.03 -9.85 5.22
N GLU A 112 10.55 -10.62 4.28
CA GLU A 112 9.76 -10.16 3.13
C GLU A 112 8.42 -10.86 3.10
N LEU A 113 7.47 -10.27 2.39
CA LEU A 113 6.21 -10.94 2.10
C LEU A 113 6.47 -12.09 1.12
N ALA A 114 6.02 -13.28 1.47
CA ALA A 114 6.22 -14.47 0.66
C ALA A 114 5.32 -14.42 -0.60
N PRO A 115 5.70 -15.15 -1.66
CA PRO A 115 4.82 -15.45 -2.78
C PRO A 115 3.48 -16.03 -2.31
N GLU A 116 2.48 -15.93 -3.16
CA GLU A 116 1.08 -16.36 -2.94
C GLU A 116 0.34 -15.57 -1.84
N SER A 117 1.01 -14.65 -1.14
CA SER A 117 0.32 -13.71 -0.26
C SER A 117 -0.71 -12.89 -1.05
N TYR A 118 -1.87 -12.72 -0.44
CA TYR A 118 -3.09 -12.20 -1.05
C TYR A 118 -3.60 -10.95 -0.32
N PHE A 119 -3.79 -9.89 -1.09
CA PHE A 119 -4.20 -8.59 -0.59
C PHE A 119 -5.42 -8.06 -1.34
N GLU A 120 -6.16 -7.18 -0.68
CA GLU A 120 -7.34 -6.54 -1.27
C GLU A 120 -7.26 -5.02 -1.12
N THR A 121 -7.54 -4.30 -2.21
CA THR A 121 -7.62 -2.84 -2.23
C THR A 121 -8.81 -2.37 -3.07
N TYR A 122 -9.25 -1.13 -2.84
CA TYR A 122 -10.33 -0.49 -3.55
C TYR A 122 -9.83 0.70 -4.34
N LEU A 123 -10.19 0.72 -5.63
CA LEU A 123 -9.96 1.82 -6.54
C LEU A 123 -11.27 2.58 -6.75
N LEU A 124 -11.28 3.84 -6.36
CA LEU A 124 -12.38 4.77 -6.57
C LEU A 124 -12.04 5.64 -7.78
N THR A 125 -12.92 5.65 -8.78
CA THR A 125 -12.72 6.47 -9.97
C THR A 125 -14.00 7.06 -10.53
N ARG A 126 -13.94 8.29 -11.03
CA ARG A 126 -15.05 8.94 -11.74
C ARG A 126 -15.21 8.49 -13.19
N LYS A 127 -14.13 7.94 -13.78
CA LYS A 127 -14.09 7.48 -15.18
C LYS A 127 -13.53 6.07 -15.26
N PRO A 128 -13.92 5.24 -16.25
CA PRO A 128 -13.27 3.94 -16.44
C PRO A 128 -11.77 4.15 -16.73
N VAL A 129 -10.93 3.41 -16.01
CA VAL A 129 -9.47 3.45 -16.14
C VAL A 129 -8.96 2.09 -16.54
N LYS A 130 -7.89 2.06 -17.33
CA LYS A 130 -7.20 0.82 -17.69
C LYS A 130 -6.32 0.40 -16.52
N ILE A 131 -6.54 -0.81 -16.02
CA ILE A 131 -5.78 -1.40 -14.91
C ILE A 131 -4.97 -2.56 -15.50
N PRO A 132 -3.64 -2.60 -15.32
CA PRO A 132 -2.83 -3.71 -15.79
C PRO A 132 -3.08 -4.97 -14.94
N GLN A 133 -3.01 -6.16 -15.55
CA GLN A 133 -3.06 -7.43 -14.81
C GLN A 133 -1.78 -7.70 -14.04
N TRP A 134 -0.63 -7.24 -14.55
CA TRP A 134 0.68 -7.47 -13.95
C TRP A 134 1.30 -6.15 -13.51
N ILE A 135 1.75 -6.09 -12.26
CA ILE A 135 2.45 -4.93 -11.71
C ILE A 135 3.77 -5.33 -11.07
N ARG A 136 4.59 -4.30 -10.83
CA ARG A 136 5.88 -4.40 -10.16
C ARG A 136 5.79 -3.67 -8.83
N LEU A 137 6.13 -4.35 -7.73
CA LEU A 137 5.99 -3.86 -6.36
C LEU A 137 7.28 -4.02 -5.57
N GLY A 138 7.44 -3.17 -4.55
CA GLY A 138 8.58 -3.24 -3.63
C GLY A 138 9.86 -2.65 -4.19
N LYS A 139 10.87 -2.59 -3.34
CA LYS A 139 12.22 -2.11 -3.69
C LYS A 139 12.90 -2.99 -4.74
N TRP A 140 12.51 -4.26 -4.83
CA TRP A 140 13.07 -5.23 -5.78
C TRP A 140 12.26 -5.38 -7.07
N MET A 141 11.20 -4.59 -7.26
CA MET A 141 10.34 -4.68 -8.45
C MET A 141 9.79 -6.10 -8.65
N SER A 142 9.39 -6.73 -7.56
CA SER A 142 8.79 -8.05 -7.51
C SER A 142 7.48 -8.09 -8.28
N LYS A 143 7.20 -9.20 -8.96
CA LYS A 143 5.99 -9.33 -9.78
C LYS A 143 4.77 -9.65 -8.91
N ALA A 144 3.65 -8.98 -9.20
CA ALA A 144 2.35 -9.31 -8.62
C ALA A 144 1.24 -9.29 -9.67
N GLU A 145 0.27 -10.18 -9.49
CA GLU A 145 -0.94 -10.27 -10.32
C GLU A 145 -2.09 -9.47 -9.70
N ILE A 146 -2.92 -8.86 -10.54
CA ILE A 146 -4.14 -8.16 -10.14
C ILE A 146 -5.35 -8.81 -10.81
N ASN A 147 -6.29 -9.23 -9.98
CA ASN A 147 -7.63 -9.59 -10.38
C ASN A 147 -8.60 -8.43 -10.09
N ILE A 148 -9.39 -8.05 -11.08
CA ILE A 148 -10.25 -6.87 -11.03
C ILE A 148 -11.70 -7.30 -10.97
N GLN A 149 -12.43 -6.82 -9.96
CA GLN A 149 -13.87 -7.01 -9.84
C GLN A 149 -14.54 -5.64 -9.77
N LYS A 150 -15.44 -5.34 -10.72
CA LYS A 150 -16.24 -4.11 -10.69
C LYS A 150 -17.40 -4.28 -9.71
N ILE A 151 -17.54 -3.32 -8.80
CA ILE A 151 -18.59 -3.34 -7.79
C ILE A 151 -19.88 -2.71 -8.35
N PRO A 152 -21.04 -3.39 -8.28
CA PRO A 152 -22.30 -2.83 -8.73
C PRO A 152 -22.79 -1.73 -7.78
N ALA A 153 -23.08 -0.55 -8.33
CA ALA A 153 -23.82 0.57 -7.74
C ALA A 153 -23.60 0.80 -6.21
N PRO A 154 -22.55 1.54 -5.81
CA PRO A 154 -22.34 1.86 -4.39
C PRO A 154 -23.47 2.75 -3.86
N LYS A 155 -24.07 2.36 -2.73
CA LYS A 155 -25.11 3.16 -2.06
C LYS A 155 -24.45 4.18 -1.13
N ILE A 156 -24.80 5.44 -1.27
CA ILE A 156 -24.33 6.49 -0.36
C ILE A 156 -25.24 6.49 0.86
N LYS A 157 -24.63 6.43 2.05
CA LYS A 157 -25.30 6.59 3.33
C LYS A 157 -24.56 7.63 4.17
N ASN A 158 -25.28 8.25 5.10
CA ASN A 158 -24.74 9.16 6.09
C ASN A 158 -24.95 8.55 7.48
N GLY A 159 -23.94 8.66 8.34
CA GLY A 159 -24.05 8.24 9.74
C GLY A 159 -22.73 7.87 10.37
N ILE A 160 -22.79 7.15 11.48
CA ILE A 160 -21.63 6.52 12.11
C ILE A 160 -21.44 5.16 11.46
N PHE A 161 -20.22 4.87 11.02
CA PHE A 161 -19.87 3.59 10.41
C PHE A 161 -18.46 3.16 10.81
N THR A 162 -18.21 1.86 10.67
CA THR A 162 -16.90 1.27 10.87
C THR A 162 -16.34 0.81 9.53
N CYS A 163 -15.10 1.21 9.26
CA CYS A 163 -14.28 0.75 8.13
C CYS A 163 -13.20 -0.19 8.65
N THR A 164 -13.25 -1.45 8.22
CA THR A 164 -12.25 -2.47 8.59
C THR A 164 -10.97 -2.35 7.78
N TYR A 165 -11.05 -1.81 6.57
CA TYR A 165 -9.92 -1.67 5.66
C TYR A 165 -8.99 -0.53 6.11
N PRO A 166 -7.68 -0.68 5.86
CA PRO A 166 -6.71 0.34 6.19
C PRO A 166 -6.95 1.58 5.33
N LEU A 167 -6.82 2.75 5.94
CA LEU A 167 -6.91 4.03 5.26
C LEU A 167 -5.71 4.90 5.62
N ASN A 168 -5.33 5.79 4.71
CA ASN A 168 -4.37 6.84 5.02
C ASN A 168 -5.10 7.92 5.83
N PRO A 169 -4.65 8.25 7.06
CA PRO A 169 -5.32 9.24 7.87
C PRO A 169 -5.43 10.58 7.15
N LEU A 170 -4.36 11.06 6.50
CA LEU A 170 -4.34 12.35 5.79
C LEU A 170 -5.44 12.48 4.73
N ASP A 171 -5.80 11.36 4.10
CA ASP A 171 -6.77 11.33 3.02
C ASP A 171 -8.23 11.31 3.53
N VAL A 172 -8.45 11.05 4.83
CA VAL A 172 -9.77 10.81 5.43
C VAL A 172 -10.15 11.83 6.52
N MET A 173 -9.18 12.40 7.26
CA MET A 173 -9.52 13.29 8.40
C MET A 173 -10.29 14.55 8.00
N PHE A 174 -10.17 14.99 6.75
CA PHE A 174 -10.84 16.19 6.26
C PHE A 174 -12.28 15.95 5.80
N THR A 175 -12.64 14.71 5.48
CA THR A 175 -13.98 14.37 4.98
C THR A 175 -14.88 13.83 6.07
N ASN A 176 -14.31 13.20 7.10
CA ASN A 176 -15.04 12.49 8.13
C ASN A 176 -14.44 12.76 9.51
N GLU A 177 -15.30 12.81 10.53
CA GLU A 177 -14.87 12.93 11.92
C GLU A 177 -14.42 11.55 12.42
N LEU A 178 -13.15 11.42 12.76
CA LEU A 178 -12.54 10.20 13.30
C LEU A 178 -12.86 10.06 14.79
N ILE A 179 -13.46 8.94 15.18
CA ILE A 179 -13.86 8.67 16.57
C ILE A 179 -12.88 7.70 17.23
N ASN A 180 -12.56 6.59 16.57
CA ASN A 180 -11.66 5.55 17.09
C ASN A 180 -10.90 4.88 15.93
N TYR A 181 -9.65 4.50 16.14
CA TYR A 181 -8.83 3.80 15.15
C TYR A 181 -7.60 3.14 15.78
N ASP A 182 -7.10 2.08 15.14
CA ASP A 182 -5.78 1.52 15.43
C ASP A 182 -4.75 2.08 14.43
N VAL A 183 -3.51 2.28 14.88
CA VAL A 183 -2.41 2.78 14.03
C VAL A 183 -1.53 1.63 13.55
N ILE A 184 -1.22 1.63 12.26
CA ILE A 184 -0.20 0.78 11.63
C ILE A 184 0.99 1.67 11.29
N ASN A 185 2.07 1.50 12.04
CA ASN A 185 3.29 2.28 11.83
C ASN A 185 4.04 1.79 10.59
N MET A 186 4.06 2.62 9.56
CA MET A 186 4.83 2.37 8.34
C MET A 186 5.16 3.68 7.62
N PRO A 187 6.32 3.81 6.95
CA PRO A 187 6.58 4.91 6.04
C PRO A 187 5.77 4.78 4.73
N PRO A 188 5.55 5.89 4.00
CA PRO A 188 5.90 7.27 4.35
C PRO A 188 4.96 7.90 5.39
N VAL A 189 3.73 7.41 5.53
CA VAL A 189 2.74 7.88 6.51
C VAL A 189 2.13 6.66 7.20
N SER A 190 1.98 6.70 8.52
CA SER A 190 1.32 5.63 9.25
C SER A 190 -0.13 5.48 8.78
N LEU A 191 -0.58 4.26 8.58
CA LEU A 191 -1.96 3.97 8.20
C LEU A 191 -2.83 3.79 9.44
N ILE A 192 -4.14 3.91 9.27
CA ILE A 192 -5.13 3.63 10.31
C ILE A 192 -6.03 2.47 9.90
N LYS A 193 -6.47 1.63 10.84
CA LYS A 193 -7.39 0.50 10.60
C LYS A 193 -8.47 0.42 11.68
N ASN A 194 -9.50 -0.41 11.47
CA ASN A 194 -10.63 -0.57 12.38
C ASN A 194 -11.27 0.76 12.78
N ILE A 195 -11.48 1.61 11.77
CA ILE A 195 -11.76 3.03 11.98
C ILE A 195 -13.26 3.20 12.18
N THR A 196 -13.65 3.81 13.29
CA THR A 196 -15.00 4.30 13.51
C THR A 196 -15.02 5.79 13.21
N MET A 197 -15.90 6.19 12.30
CA MET A 197 -16.00 7.59 11.87
C MET A 197 -17.44 7.99 11.59
N ARG A 198 -17.67 9.30 11.56
CA ARG A 198 -18.97 9.90 11.24
C ARG A 198 -18.87 10.67 9.93
N GLY A 199 -19.84 10.45 9.03
CA GLY A 199 -20.00 11.22 7.81
C GLY A 199 -20.62 10.39 6.67
N ASP A 200 -20.30 10.78 5.44
CA ASP A 200 -20.78 10.09 4.23
C ASP A 200 -19.89 8.90 3.88
N TYR A 201 -20.51 7.78 3.56
CA TYR A 201 -19.82 6.57 3.13
C TYR A 201 -20.56 5.82 2.02
N TYR A 202 -19.77 5.14 1.22
CA TYR A 202 -20.24 4.12 0.29
C TYR A 202 -20.41 2.82 1.05
N GLN A 203 -21.64 2.31 1.04
CA GLN A 203 -21.92 0.95 1.46
C GLN A 203 -21.88 0.04 0.23
N ILE A 204 -20.96 -0.92 0.28
CA ILE A 204 -20.67 -1.86 -0.79
C ILE A 204 -21.08 -3.26 -0.33
N SER A 205 -21.70 -4.01 -1.23
CA SER A 205 -21.92 -5.44 -1.07
C SER A 205 -21.08 -6.17 -2.12
N LEU A 206 -20.30 -7.15 -1.68
CA LEU A 206 -19.38 -7.89 -2.55
C LEU A 206 -20.09 -8.92 -3.44
N ASP A 207 -21.22 -9.48 -2.97
CA ASP A 207 -22.09 -10.38 -3.74
C ASP A 207 -23.56 -10.04 -3.52
N GLU A 208 -24.42 -10.29 -4.50
CA GLU A 208 -25.88 -10.03 -4.40
C GLU A 208 -26.57 -10.73 -3.20
N ASN A 209 -25.95 -11.79 -2.66
CA ASN A 209 -26.48 -12.59 -1.55
C ASN A 209 -25.60 -12.58 -0.27
N SER A 210 -24.46 -11.88 -0.25
CA SER A 210 -23.49 -11.96 0.85
C SER A 210 -23.52 -10.73 1.76
N LYS A 211 -23.51 -11.00 3.07
CA LYS A 211 -23.67 -10.03 4.17
C LYS A 211 -22.45 -9.18 4.60
N PRO A 212 -21.20 -9.32 4.13
CA PRO A 212 -20.19 -8.34 4.51
C PRO A 212 -20.46 -7.04 3.74
N LEU A 213 -21.13 -6.11 4.42
CA LEU A 213 -21.29 -4.74 3.97
C LEU A 213 -19.99 -4.01 4.29
N ILE A 214 -19.26 -3.62 3.26
CA ILE A 214 -18.02 -2.87 3.39
C ILE A 214 -18.36 -1.40 3.28
N ASN A 215 -17.92 -0.62 4.27
CA ASN A 215 -18.16 0.81 4.30
C ASN A 215 -16.86 1.54 3.98
N ILE A 216 -16.86 2.33 2.92
CA ILE A 216 -15.71 3.11 2.47
C ILE A 216 -16.09 4.60 2.50
N PRO A 217 -15.25 5.49 3.05
CA PRO A 217 -15.57 6.93 3.07
C PRO A 217 -15.75 7.52 1.67
N VAL A 218 -16.65 8.49 1.56
CA VAL A 218 -16.88 9.24 0.32
C VAL A 218 -15.83 10.36 0.20
N ASN A 219 -15.54 10.80 -1.04
CA ASN A 219 -14.65 11.92 -1.34
C ASN A 219 -13.18 11.78 -0.90
N MET A 220 -12.67 10.55 -0.80
CA MET A 220 -11.24 10.31 -0.55
C MET A 220 -10.37 10.91 -1.66
N SER A 221 -9.26 11.54 -1.26
CA SER A 221 -8.31 12.22 -2.15
C SER A 221 -6.92 12.18 -1.52
N TYR A 222 -5.85 12.14 -2.32
CA TYR A 222 -4.48 12.18 -1.82
C TYR A 222 -4.17 13.55 -1.21
N ARG A 223 -3.74 13.58 0.05
CA ARG A 223 -3.34 14.79 0.80
C ARG A 223 -1.95 14.63 1.40
N PHE A 224 -1.27 15.75 1.58
CA PHE A 224 0.15 15.82 1.97
C PHE A 224 0.41 16.77 3.15
N GLU A 225 -0.60 17.55 3.56
CA GLU A 225 -0.60 18.53 4.64
C GLU A 225 -1.96 18.52 5.34
#